data_AF-A0A0M3JIQ3-F1
#
_entry.id   AF-A0A0M3JIQ3-F1
#
_cell.length_a   1.000
_cell.length_b   1.000
_cell.length_c   1.000
_cell.angle_alpha   90.00
_cell.angle_beta   90.00
_cell.angle_gamma   90.00
#
_symmetry.space_group_name_H-M   'P 1'
#
loop_
_entity.id
_entity.type
_entity.pdbx_description
1 polymer ?
#
loop_
_entity_poly.entity_id
_entity_poly.type
_entity_poly.pdbx_seq_one_letter_code
_entity_poly.pdbx_strand_id
1 'polypeptide(L)' 'LESTSLMFAYGLDLFFARLTPSGTFDILKDDFDHLLISVVLVGFVIASVICKKLGKNHTLKQAWQ' A
#
# COMPACT_ATOMS: atom_id res chain seq x y z
N LEU A 1 9.47 -15.56 -6.21
CA LEU A 1 8.07 -15.51 -5.77
C LEU A 1 7.82 -16.83 -5.06
N GLU A 2 7.73 -16.78 -3.73
CA GLU A 2 7.64 -17.97 -2.89
C GLU A 2 6.26 -18.63 -3.04
N SER A 3 5.22 -17.83 -3.31
CA SER A 3 3.86 -18.33 -3.58
C SER A 3 3.66 -18.93 -4.98
N THR A 4 4.61 -18.82 -5.91
CA THR A 4 4.46 -19.34 -7.30
C THR A 4 5.31 -20.58 -7.55
N SER A 5 4.71 -21.61 -8.13
CA SER A 5 5.38 -22.80 -8.64
C SER A 5 5.21 -22.93 -10.15
N LEU A 6 6.24 -23.41 -10.85
CA LEU A 6 6.20 -23.68 -12.29
C LEU A 6 5.92 -25.18 -12.48
N MET A 7 4.76 -25.50 -13.04
CA MET A 7 4.40 -26.87 -13.37
C MET A 7 4.62 -27.11 -14.86
N PHE A 8 5.43 -28.12 -15.15
CA PHE A 8 5.64 -28.62 -16.51
C PHE A 8 5.21 -30.08 -16.58
N ALA A 9 4.29 -30.40 -17.49
CA ALA A 9 3.80 -31.73 -17.76
C ALA A 9 4.20 -32.14 -19.18
N TYR A 10 4.68 -33.39 -19.33
CA TYR A 10 5.14 -33.94 -20.60
C TYR A 10 4.50 -35.29 -20.88
N GLY A 11 4.21 -35.58 -22.15
CA GLY A 11 3.55 -36.80 -22.62
C GLY A 11 3.46 -36.79 -24.15
N LEU A 12 2.26 -37.04 -24.70
CA LEU A 12 1.99 -36.84 -26.13
C LEU A 12 2.02 -35.35 -26.50
N ASP A 13 1.57 -34.50 -25.58
CA ASP A 13 1.63 -33.04 -25.65
C ASP A 13 2.45 -32.45 -24.50
N LEU A 14 2.93 -31.24 -24.69
CA LEU A 14 3.66 -30.48 -23.67
C LEU A 14 2.76 -29.40 -23.09
N PHE A 15 2.67 -29.35 -21.75
CA PHE A 15 1.88 -28.34 -21.05
C PHE A 15 2.72 -27.64 -19.99
N PHE A 16 2.61 -26.33 -19.93
CA PHE A 16 3.31 -25.49 -18.96
C PHE A 16 2.32 -24.53 -18.32
N ALA A 17 2.29 -24.52 -16.98
CA ALA A 17 1.45 -23.63 -16.20
C ALA A 17 2.21 -23.05 -15.02
N ARG A 18 1.83 -21.83 -14.62
CA ARG A 18 2.22 -21.25 -13.33
C ARG A 18 1.10 -21.48 -12.34
N LEU A 19 1.42 -22.06 -11.19
CA LEU A 19 0.48 -22.33 -10.13
C LEU A 19 0.81 -21.47 -8.91
N THR A 20 -0.22 -20.94 -8.26
CA THR A 20 -0.10 -20.22 -6.99
C THR A 20 -0.98 -20.89 -5.93
N PRO A 21 -0.55 -22.03 -5.35
CA PRO A 21 -1.41 -22.86 -4.51
C PRO A 21 -1.88 -22.18 -3.22
N SER A 22 -1.10 -21.25 -2.68
CA SER A 22 -1.43 -20.45 -1.48
C SER A 22 -1.98 -19.06 -1.80
N GLY A 23 -2.32 -18.80 -3.07
CA GLY A 23 -2.63 -17.45 -3.55
C GLY A 23 -1.38 -16.58 -3.70
N THR A 24 -1.53 -15.44 -4.39
CA THR A 24 -0.42 -14.56 -4.75
C THR A 24 -0.06 -13.59 -3.61
N PHE A 25 0.23 -14.11 -2.42
CA PHE A 25 0.47 -13.28 -1.23
C PHE A 25 1.75 -12.45 -1.31
N ASP A 26 2.74 -12.91 -2.08
CA ASP A 26 4.01 -12.19 -2.31
C ASP A 26 3.91 -11.07 -3.36
N ILE A 27 2.76 -10.89 -4.00
CA ILE A 27 2.57 -9.89 -5.04
C ILE A 27 1.49 -8.92 -4.58
N LEU A 28 1.75 -7.63 -4.75
CA LEU A 28 0.74 -6.61 -4.51
C LEU A 28 -0.40 -6.85 -5.50
N LYS A 29 -1.63 -6.94 -4.98
CA LYS A 29 -2.81 -7.21 -5.78
C LYS A 29 -2.93 -6.19 -6.92
N ASP A 30 -3.23 -6.65 -8.14
CA ASP A 30 -3.38 -5.76 -9.31
C ASP A 30 -4.52 -4.74 -9.08
N ASP A 31 -5.56 -5.13 -8.36
CA ASP A 31 -6.68 -4.26 -7.96
C ASP A 31 -6.42 -3.46 -6.67
N PHE A 32 -5.16 -3.28 -6.27
CA PHE A 32 -4.85 -2.52 -5.07
C PHE A 32 -5.21 -1.04 -5.25
N ASP A 33 -5.93 -0.48 -4.27
CA ASP A 33 -6.53 0.84 -4.35
C ASP A 33 -5.52 1.95 -3.99
N HIS A 34 -4.57 2.16 -4.90
CA HIS A 34 -3.47 3.13 -4.73
C HIS A 34 -3.98 4.57 -4.53
N LEU A 35 -5.12 4.90 -5.15
CA LEU A 35 -5.75 6.21 -5.04
C LEU A 35 -6.22 6.48 -3.60
N LEU A 36 -6.86 5.51 -2.94
CA LEU A 36 -7.33 5.66 -1.57
C LEU A 36 -6.17 5.97 -0.62
N ILE A 37 -5.12 5.15 -0.65
CA ILE A 37 -3.99 5.29 0.27
C ILE A 37 -3.24 6.60 0.03
N SER A 38 -3.03 6.99 -1.24
CA SER A 38 -2.37 8.26 -1.56
C SER A 38 -3.18 9.47 -1.06
N VAL A 39 -4.50 9.48 -1.24
CA VAL A 39 -5.38 10.56 -0.77
C VAL A 39 -5.37 10.66 0.76
N VAL A 40 -5.47 9.53 1.47
CA VAL A 40 -5.42 9.52 2.94
C VAL A 40 -4.08 10.06 3.44
N LEU A 41 -2.97 9.65 2.82
CA LEU A 41 -1.64 10.09 3.21
C LEU A 41 -1.46 11.60 2.99
N VAL A 42 -1.88 12.13 1.83
CA VAL A 42 -1.86 13.56 1.53
C VAL A 42 -2.74 14.35 2.52
N GLY A 43 -3.96 13.87 2.78
CA GLY A 43 -4.87 14.47 3.75
C GLY A 43 -4.26 14.53 5.15
N PHE A 44 -3.59 13.46 5.58
CA PHE A 44 -2.93 13.39 6.88
C PHE A 44 -1.76 14.36 7.01
N VAL A 45 -0.96 14.52 5.95
CA VAL A 45 0.13 15.51 5.90
C VAL A 45 -0.41 16.93 6.03
N ILE A 46 -1.45 17.27 5.27
CA ILE A 46 -2.08 18.59 5.32
C ILE A 46 -2.65 18.86 6.71
N ALA A 47 -3.40 17.90 7.27
CA ALA A 47 -3.97 18.00 8.60
C ALA A 47 -2.88 18.23 9.67
N SER A 48 -1.78 17.48 9.60
CA SER A 48 -0.64 17.63 10.51
C SER A 48 -0.01 19.02 10.45
N VAL A 49 0.18 19.58 9.25
CA VAL A 49 0.71 20.94 9.07
C VAL A 49 -0.23 22.00 9.63
N ILE A 50 -1.54 21.86 9.40
CA ILE A 50 -2.56 22.76 9.95
C ILE A 50 -2.54 22.69 11.47
N CYS A 51 -2.58 21.50 12.06
CA CYS A 51 -2.50 21.29 13.50
C CYS A 51 -1.23 21.90 14.10
N LYS A 52 -0.07 21.73 13.46
CA LYS A 52 1.20 22.34 13.89
C LYS A 52 1.11 23.87 13.88
N LYS A 53 0.53 24.46 12.82
CA LYS A 53 0.38 25.92 12.71
C LYS A 53 -0.58 26.46 13.76
N LEU A 54 -1.71 25.78 13.99
CA LEU A 54 -2.68 26.11 15.03
C LEU A 54 -2.05 26.00 16.42
N GLY A 55 -1.35 24.91 16.72
CA GLY A 55 -0.65 24.71 17.98
C GLY A 55 0.38 25.81 18.25
N LYS A 56 1.22 26.13 17.26
CA LYS A 56 2.20 27.23 17.39
C LYS A 56 1.54 28.57 17.66
N ASN A 57 0.43 28.87 16.98
CA ASN A 57 -0.32 30.10 17.19
C ASN A 57 -0.99 30.14 18.58
N HIS A 58 -1.45 28.99 19.07
CA HIS A 58 -2.04 28.85 20.41
C HIS A 58 -0.99 29.07 21.50
N THR A 59 0.20 28.44 21.38
CA THR A 59 1.33 28.63 22.30
C THR A 59 1.81 30.08 22.32
N LEU A 60 1.90 30.73 21.15
CA LEU A 60 2.24 32.15 21.09
C LEU A 60 1.17 33.00 21.79
N LYS A 61 -0.12 32.82 21.52
CA LYS A 61 -1.16 33.58 22.23
C LYS A 61 -1.10 33.42 23.75
N GLN A 62 -0.79 32.23 24.24
CA GLN A 62 -0.66 31.97 25.67
C GLN A 62 0.60 32.59 26.29
N ALA A 63 1.71 32.66 25.54
CA ALA A 63 2.96 33.28 26.01
C ALA A 63 2.90 34.82 26.07
N TRP A 64 1.93 35.44 25.39
CA TRP A 64 1.72 36.90 25.38
C TRP A 64 0.54 37.35 26.27
N GLN A 65 -0.02 36.44 27.08
CA GLN A 65 -0.85 36.80 28.24
C GLN A 65 0.03 36.96 29.47
#